data_AF-A0A1V4VWD3-F1
#
_entry.id   AF-A0A1V4VWD3-F1
#
_cell.length_a   1.000
_cell.length_b   1.000
_cell.length_c   1.000
_cell.angle_alpha   90.00
_cell.angle_beta   90.00
_cell.angle_gamma   90.00
#
_symmetry.space_group_name_H-M   'P 1'
#
loop_
_entity.id
_entity.type
_entity.pdbx_description
1 polymer ?
#
loop_
_entity_poly.entity_id
_entity_poly.type
_entity_poly.pdbx_seq_one_letter_code
_entity_poly.pdbx_strand_id
1 'polypeptide(L)'
;MANITIYEEFKTSLTKMGEELKAVLPSTIEPNKFINVVLIAVQKNPGLLKCNRASLYNACRTCAQDGLIPDGKEAALVKFGETAQYMPMVYGILKKVRNSGELKNITAQVVYEKDSFEFWVDDNGEHVLHKPLMSGPRGKPTHTYAVAKTKEDGTYVEVLTEEQIQDVKKVSKANTGPWTGPFADEMRRKTAIRRLSKRLPMSTDVEQVMYRDDEMYDLDQTEPAKEETTPADQQPPAKKKSRLEEATTTEATEQVEDAQIVEEQVVEEQPSDDNMVICGIIDDIKVKDGETNGKKWRKFGGAINGKYYGTFSKTLFDIMQDSFDNKFPIEIRYEEATRYGKTYQNIIDIKKVESGPNDLPF
;
A
#
# COMPACT_ATOMS: atom_id res chain seq x y z
N MET A 1 22.80 -4.48 10.15
CA MET A 1 23.16 -3.06 10.37
C MET A 1 22.71 -2.13 9.23
N ALA A 2 23.14 -2.31 7.98
CA ALA A 2 22.88 -1.37 6.87
C ALA A 2 21.44 -0.79 6.75
N ASN A 3 20.39 -1.61 6.84
CA ASN A 3 18.99 -1.11 6.75
C ASN A 3 18.60 -0.15 7.89
N ILE A 4 19.19 -0.28 9.08
CA ILE A 4 18.91 0.59 10.23
C ILE A 4 19.51 1.97 9.97
N THR A 5 20.75 2.02 9.45
CA THR A 5 21.41 3.26 9.04
C THR A 5 20.63 4.00 7.95
N ILE A 6 20.18 3.28 6.91
CA ILE A 6 19.40 3.85 5.80
C ILE A 6 18.05 4.41 6.30
N TYR A 7 17.42 3.75 7.27
CA TYR A 7 16.18 4.22 7.89
C TYR A 7 16.37 5.52 8.68
N GLU A 8 17.39 5.61 9.54
CA GLU A 8 17.67 6.84 10.31
C GLU A 8 18.14 8.01 9.42
N GLU A 9 18.87 7.73 8.33
CA GLU A 9 19.14 8.73 7.28
C GLU A 9 17.84 9.24 6.64
N PHE A 10 16.95 8.33 6.23
CA PHE A 10 15.66 8.70 5.63
C PHE A 10 14.78 9.51 6.59
N LYS A 11 14.70 9.08 7.85
CA LYS A 11 13.99 9.79 8.93
C LYS A 11 14.54 11.19 9.14
N THR A 12 15.86 11.33 9.27
CA THR A 12 16.53 12.64 9.41
C THR A 12 16.25 13.55 8.23
N SER A 13 16.30 13.03 7.00
CA SER A 13 15.97 13.78 5.79
C SER A 13 14.50 14.19 5.72
N LEU A 14 13.58 13.27 6.02
CA LEU A 14 12.13 13.52 5.98
C LEU A 14 11.70 14.55 7.04
N THR A 15 12.29 14.51 8.24
CA THR A 15 12.08 15.53 9.28
C THR A 15 12.59 16.91 8.84
N LYS A 16 13.74 16.98 8.16
CA LYS A 16 14.25 18.24 7.58
C LYS A 16 13.33 18.81 6.48
N MET A 17 12.63 17.95 5.74
CA MET A 17 11.60 18.36 4.78
C MET A 17 10.27 18.77 5.43
N GLY A 18 10.18 18.82 6.76
CA GLY A 18 8.93 19.13 7.48
C GLY A 18 8.33 20.50 7.13
N GLU A 19 9.15 21.52 6.84
CA GLU A 19 8.68 22.83 6.40
C GLU A 19 8.14 22.80 4.95
N GLU A 20 8.81 22.09 4.05
CA GLU A 20 8.33 21.88 2.67
C GLU A 20 7.01 21.09 2.65
N LEU A 21 6.88 20.08 3.51
CA LEU A 21 5.65 19.31 3.69
C LEU A 21 4.55 20.20 4.29
N LYS A 22 4.86 21.05 5.27
CA LYS A 22 3.90 22.02 5.86
C LYS A 22 3.35 23.00 4.82
N ALA A 23 4.16 23.44 3.87
CA ALA A 23 3.73 24.35 2.81
C ALA A 23 2.77 23.71 1.78
N VAL A 24 2.64 22.37 1.80
CA VAL A 24 1.94 21.59 0.77
C VAL A 24 0.79 20.74 1.35
N LEU A 25 0.85 20.39 2.64
CA LEU A 25 -0.24 19.74 3.37
C LEU A 25 -1.41 20.71 3.61
N PRO A 26 -2.67 20.24 3.56
CA PRO A 26 -3.81 21.01 4.07
C PRO A 26 -3.65 21.32 5.56
N SER A 27 -4.13 22.48 5.99
CA SER A 27 -4.06 22.94 7.40
C SER A 27 -4.71 21.98 8.42
N THR A 28 -5.57 21.06 7.98
CA THR A 28 -6.17 20.00 8.80
C THR A 28 -5.19 18.87 9.17
N ILE A 29 -4.03 18.76 8.52
CA ILE A 29 -3.04 17.69 8.74
C ILE A 29 -1.75 18.29 9.29
N GLU A 30 -1.43 17.94 10.53
CA GLU A 30 -0.16 18.33 11.13
C GLU A 30 1.04 17.64 10.42
N PRO A 31 2.10 18.38 10.04
CA PRO A 31 3.27 17.81 9.37
C PRO A 31 3.93 16.66 10.14
N ASN A 32 4.07 16.77 11.46
CA ASN A 32 4.68 15.73 12.29
C ASN A 32 3.87 14.43 12.25
N LYS A 33 2.54 14.53 12.30
CA LYS A 33 1.63 13.38 12.16
C LYS A 33 1.79 12.71 10.80
N PHE A 34 1.88 13.49 9.71
CA PHE A 34 2.13 12.94 8.37
C PHE A 34 3.49 12.22 8.29
N ILE A 35 4.56 12.86 8.78
CA ILE A 35 5.92 12.28 8.83
C ILE A 35 5.93 10.96 9.60
N ASN A 36 5.31 10.92 10.79
CA ASN A 36 5.23 9.71 11.61
C ASN A 36 4.51 8.57 10.88
N VAL A 37 3.42 8.83 10.16
CA VAL A 37 2.73 7.78 9.39
C VAL A 37 3.55 7.32 8.18
N VAL A 38 4.26 8.22 7.49
CA VAL A 38 5.21 7.83 6.42
C VAL A 38 6.30 6.90 6.98
N LEU A 39 6.86 7.22 8.15
CA LEU A 39 7.87 6.39 8.81
C LEU A 39 7.32 5.00 9.16
N ILE A 40 6.11 4.91 9.72
CA ILE A 40 5.42 3.64 9.99
C ILE A 40 5.17 2.85 8.69
N ALA A 41 4.75 3.52 7.60
CA ALA A 41 4.53 2.87 6.31
C ALA A 41 5.84 2.29 5.72
N VAL A 42 6.95 2.99 5.87
CA VAL A 42 8.28 2.55 5.44
C VAL A 42 8.82 1.43 6.34
N GLN A 43 8.56 1.45 7.64
CA GLN A 43 8.86 0.33 8.55
C GLN A 43 8.06 -0.94 8.20
N LYS A 44 6.77 -0.81 7.88
CA LYS A 44 5.92 -1.92 7.42
C LYS A 44 6.36 -2.47 6.07
N ASN A 45 6.88 -1.63 5.18
CA ASN A 45 7.38 -2.01 3.86
C ASN A 45 8.86 -1.64 3.65
N PRO A 46 9.83 -2.34 4.28
CA PRO A 46 11.26 -2.00 4.18
C PRO A 46 11.85 -2.04 2.75
N GLY A 47 11.12 -2.64 1.80
CA GLY A 47 11.45 -2.57 0.37
C GLY A 47 11.49 -1.14 -0.18
N LEU A 48 10.72 -0.21 0.41
CA LEU A 48 10.70 1.21 0.02
C LEU A 48 12.07 1.89 0.22
N LEU A 49 12.81 1.53 1.28
CA LEU A 49 14.18 2.04 1.51
C LEU A 49 15.19 1.56 0.46
N LYS A 50 14.86 0.51 -0.30
CA LYS A 50 15.66 -0.01 -1.42
C LYS A 50 15.23 0.57 -2.77
N CYS A 51 14.39 1.60 -2.78
CA CYS A 51 13.99 2.31 -3.99
C CYS A 51 14.84 3.57 -4.19
N ASN A 52 14.82 4.14 -5.39
CA ASN A 52 15.44 5.43 -5.66
C ASN A 52 14.91 6.50 -4.68
N ARG A 53 15.80 7.12 -3.90
CA ARG A 53 15.45 8.13 -2.88
C ARG A 53 14.57 9.25 -3.42
N ALA A 54 14.84 9.75 -4.63
CA ALA A 54 14.02 10.80 -5.25
C ALA A 54 12.59 10.33 -5.52
N SER A 55 12.40 9.08 -5.97
CA SER A 55 11.05 8.52 -6.18
C SER A 55 10.25 8.40 -4.87
N LEU A 56 10.91 8.03 -3.77
CA LEU A 56 10.25 7.93 -2.46
C LEU A 56 9.88 9.31 -1.90
N TYR A 57 10.76 10.30 -1.99
CA TYR A 57 10.42 11.67 -1.57
C TYR A 57 9.32 12.29 -2.45
N ASN A 58 9.35 12.07 -3.76
CA ASN A 58 8.29 12.52 -4.65
C ASN A 58 6.95 11.85 -4.31
N ALA A 59 6.93 10.53 -4.07
CA ALA A 59 5.70 9.83 -3.65
C ALA A 59 5.15 10.37 -2.32
N CYS A 60 6.01 10.65 -1.33
CA CYS A 60 5.61 11.30 -0.08
C CYS A 60 5.05 12.72 -0.33
N ARG A 61 5.70 13.51 -1.18
CA ARG A 61 5.26 14.87 -1.52
C ARG A 61 3.91 14.85 -2.23
N THR A 62 3.71 14.00 -3.24
CA THR A 62 2.43 13.85 -3.95
C THR A 62 1.29 13.48 -3.01
N CYS A 63 1.52 12.52 -2.12
CA CYS A 63 0.57 12.12 -1.07
C CYS A 63 0.18 13.31 -0.15
N ALA A 64 1.17 14.14 0.21
CA ALA A 64 0.96 15.34 1.02
C ALA A 64 0.13 16.42 0.30
N GLN A 65 0.38 16.72 -0.99
CA GLN A 65 -0.42 17.72 -1.74
C GLN A 65 -1.86 17.25 -1.93
N ASP A 66 -2.06 15.95 -2.07
CA ASP A 66 -3.42 15.39 -2.13
C ASP A 66 -4.13 15.45 -0.77
N GLY A 67 -3.43 15.69 0.34
CA GLY A 67 -4.01 15.71 1.68
C GLY A 67 -4.46 14.33 2.16
N LEU A 68 -3.80 13.27 1.67
CA LEU A 68 -4.03 11.89 2.09
C LEU A 68 -2.92 11.44 3.03
N ILE A 69 -3.22 10.41 3.83
CA ILE A 69 -2.28 9.82 4.77
C ILE A 69 -1.88 8.41 4.28
N PRO A 70 -0.59 8.03 4.24
CA PRO A 70 -0.16 6.73 3.74
C PRO A 70 -0.31 5.60 4.79
N ASP A 71 -1.47 5.49 5.43
CA ASP A 71 -1.76 4.51 6.50
C ASP A 71 -2.19 3.12 5.98
N GLY A 72 -2.35 2.97 4.65
CA GLY A 72 -2.91 1.80 3.98
C GLY A 72 -4.43 1.83 3.80
N LYS A 73 -5.14 2.80 4.40
CA LYS A 73 -6.59 3.02 4.22
C LYS A 73 -6.84 4.20 3.29
N GLU A 74 -6.23 5.35 3.56
CA GLU A 74 -6.34 6.55 2.73
C GLU A 74 -5.43 6.49 1.51
N ALA A 75 -4.16 6.14 1.71
CA ALA A 75 -3.18 5.92 0.65
C ALA A 75 -2.18 4.84 1.04
N ALA A 76 -1.42 4.35 0.06
CA ALA A 76 -0.31 3.44 0.25
C ALA A 76 0.94 3.93 -0.49
N LEU A 77 2.11 3.73 0.11
CA LEU A 77 3.40 3.81 -0.59
C LEU A 77 3.78 2.40 -1.02
N VAL A 78 3.92 2.19 -2.33
CA VAL A 78 4.18 0.87 -2.93
C VAL A 78 5.50 0.87 -3.70
N LYS A 79 6.19 -0.27 -3.69
CA LYS A 79 7.42 -0.47 -4.47
C LYS A 79 7.07 -1.02 -5.85
N PHE A 80 7.56 -0.35 -6.90
CA PHE A 80 7.45 -0.79 -8.28
C PHE A 80 8.85 -0.84 -8.94
N GLY A 81 9.38 -2.06 -9.11
CA GLY A 81 10.76 -2.26 -9.59
C GLY A 81 11.77 -1.65 -8.63
N GLU A 82 12.50 -0.62 -9.05
CA GLU A 82 13.43 0.16 -8.22
C GLU A 82 12.87 1.52 -7.78
N THR A 83 11.61 1.82 -8.09
CA THR A 83 10.95 3.08 -7.73
C THR A 83 9.91 2.88 -6.62
N ALA A 84 9.70 3.91 -5.83
CA ALA A 84 8.57 4.01 -4.92
C ALA A 84 7.48 4.88 -5.58
N GLN A 85 6.23 4.45 -5.46
CA GLN A 85 5.06 5.13 -6.00
C GLN A 85 4.03 5.34 -4.90
N TYR A 86 3.27 6.43 -4.99
CA TYR A 86 2.13 6.71 -4.14
C TYR A 86 0.86 6.24 -4.86
N MET A 87 0.00 5.53 -4.14
CA MET A 87 -1.25 5.01 -4.65
C MET A 87 -2.40 5.45 -3.72
N PRO A 88 -3.36 6.28 -4.18
CA PRO A 88 -4.55 6.57 -3.40
C PRO A 88 -5.42 5.30 -3.26
N MET A 89 -5.93 5.10 -2.05
CA MET A 89 -6.78 3.96 -1.70
C MET A 89 -8.25 4.40 -1.68
N VAL A 90 -9.17 3.43 -1.74
CA VAL A 90 -10.62 3.69 -1.87
C VAL A 90 -11.12 4.66 -0.80
N TYR A 91 -10.70 4.51 0.45
CA TYR A 91 -11.16 5.40 1.53
C TYR A 91 -10.59 6.82 1.40
N GLY A 92 -9.37 7.00 0.88
CA GLY A 92 -8.80 8.32 0.60
C GLY A 92 -9.48 9.02 -0.57
N ILE A 93 -9.77 8.28 -1.66
CA ILE A 93 -10.58 8.79 -2.78
C ILE A 93 -11.96 9.25 -2.25
N LEU A 94 -12.64 8.41 -1.46
CA LEU A 94 -13.94 8.76 -0.85
C LEU A 94 -13.84 9.94 0.13
N LYS A 95 -12.72 10.11 0.84
CA LYS A 95 -12.44 11.28 1.70
C LYS A 95 -12.33 12.55 0.86
N LYS A 96 -11.55 12.55 -0.23
CA LYS A 96 -11.43 13.69 -1.15
C LYS A 96 -12.76 14.06 -1.80
N VAL A 97 -13.51 13.04 -2.25
CA VAL A 97 -14.86 13.21 -2.81
C VAL A 97 -15.85 13.82 -1.80
N ARG A 98 -15.78 13.46 -0.50
CA ARG A 98 -16.62 14.12 0.53
C ARG A 98 -16.15 15.55 0.83
N ASN A 99 -14.85 15.78 0.84
CA ASN A 99 -14.25 17.09 1.12
C ASN A 99 -14.44 18.10 -0.03
N SER A 100 -14.73 17.66 -1.26
CA SER A 100 -15.05 18.58 -2.38
C SER A 100 -16.30 19.41 -2.12
N GLY A 101 -17.20 18.93 -1.26
CA GLY A 101 -18.46 19.60 -0.97
C GLY A 101 -19.53 19.42 -2.03
N GLU A 102 -19.28 18.75 -3.16
CA GLU A 102 -20.29 18.53 -4.21
C GLU A 102 -21.22 17.34 -3.91
N LEU A 103 -20.68 16.30 -3.26
CA LEU A 103 -21.42 15.08 -2.97
C LEU A 103 -21.94 15.01 -1.54
N LYS A 104 -23.19 14.57 -1.41
CA LYS A 104 -23.91 14.25 -0.17
C LYS A 104 -23.52 12.86 0.34
N ASN A 105 -23.32 11.90 -0.56
CA ASN A 105 -22.81 10.56 -0.23
C ASN A 105 -22.16 9.89 -1.45
N ILE A 106 -21.23 8.97 -1.21
CA ILE A 106 -20.72 8.03 -2.20
C ILE A 106 -20.39 6.69 -1.53
N THR A 107 -20.81 5.59 -2.16
CA THR A 107 -20.68 4.21 -1.66
C THR A 107 -20.44 3.24 -2.82
N ALA A 108 -19.84 2.09 -2.56
CA ALA A 108 -19.73 1.00 -3.52
C ALA A 108 -19.77 -0.36 -2.83
N GLN A 109 -20.40 -1.34 -3.47
CA GLN A 109 -20.60 -2.69 -2.93
C GLN A 109 -20.47 -3.76 -4.00
N VAL A 110 -20.05 -4.95 -3.56
CA VAL A 110 -20.02 -6.17 -4.38
C VAL A 110 -21.31 -6.95 -4.13
N VAL A 111 -21.93 -7.37 -5.24
CA VAL A 111 -23.13 -8.20 -5.33
C VAL A 111 -22.69 -9.63 -5.65
N TYR A 112 -23.28 -10.60 -4.97
CA TYR A 112 -22.98 -12.02 -5.14
C TYR A 112 -24.22 -12.82 -5.56
N GLU A 113 -24.03 -14.04 -6.04
CA GLU A 113 -25.06 -14.94 -6.59
C GLU A 113 -26.34 -15.08 -5.75
N LYS A 114 -26.27 -14.92 -4.42
CA LYS A 114 -27.41 -15.08 -3.50
C LYS A 114 -27.93 -13.78 -2.87
N ASP A 115 -27.41 -12.63 -3.29
CA ASP A 115 -28.00 -11.35 -2.91
C ASP A 115 -29.20 -11.04 -3.83
N SER A 116 -30.16 -10.26 -3.33
CA SER A 116 -31.17 -9.63 -4.20
C SER A 116 -30.63 -8.29 -4.68
N PHE A 117 -30.59 -8.11 -6.00
CA PHE A 117 -30.04 -6.92 -6.66
C PHE A 117 -30.89 -6.52 -7.87
N GLU A 118 -31.31 -5.26 -7.88
CA GLU A 118 -32.08 -4.65 -8.96
C GLU A 118 -31.48 -3.28 -9.29
N PHE A 119 -31.31 -2.99 -10.57
CA PHE A 119 -30.89 -1.70 -11.10
C PHE A 119 -31.82 -1.34 -12.26
N TRP A 120 -32.32 -0.11 -12.26
CA TRP A 120 -33.16 0.41 -13.33
C TRP A 120 -32.97 1.92 -13.49
N VAL A 121 -33.43 2.44 -14.62
CA VAL A 121 -33.46 3.87 -14.91
C VAL A 121 -34.88 4.24 -15.32
N ASP A 122 -35.42 5.30 -14.72
CA ASP A 122 -36.73 5.87 -15.07
C ASP A 122 -36.64 7.40 -15.16
N ASP A 123 -37.78 8.07 -15.36
CA ASP A 123 -37.84 9.53 -15.51
C ASP A 123 -37.31 10.31 -14.29
N ASN A 124 -37.17 9.66 -13.12
CA ASN A 124 -36.60 10.24 -11.91
C ASN A 124 -35.09 9.95 -11.76
N GLY A 125 -34.48 9.25 -12.71
CA GLY A 125 -33.04 8.97 -12.77
C GLY A 125 -32.66 7.51 -12.53
N GLU A 126 -31.44 7.31 -12.02
CA GLU A 126 -30.83 5.99 -11.82
C GLU A 126 -31.10 5.44 -10.42
N HIS A 127 -31.62 4.21 -10.33
CA HIS A 127 -32.02 3.58 -9.08
C HIS A 127 -31.31 2.25 -8.87
N VAL A 128 -31.01 1.93 -7.61
CA VAL A 128 -30.45 0.63 -7.23
C VAL A 128 -31.02 0.14 -5.91
N LEU A 129 -31.36 -1.14 -5.87
CA LEU A 129 -31.79 -1.86 -4.68
C LEU A 129 -30.85 -3.07 -4.49
N HIS A 130 -30.09 -3.08 -3.40
CA HIS A 130 -29.26 -4.22 -3.01
C HIS A 130 -29.64 -4.70 -1.61
N LYS A 131 -29.97 -5.99 -1.50
CA LYS A 131 -30.26 -6.69 -0.25
C LYS A 131 -29.24 -7.83 -0.12
N PRO A 132 -28.11 -7.59 0.58
CA PRO A 132 -27.12 -8.62 0.84
C PRO A 132 -27.70 -9.80 1.62
N LEU A 133 -27.27 -11.03 1.30
CA LEU A 133 -27.54 -12.17 2.17
C LEU A 133 -26.72 -12.01 3.47
N MET A 134 -27.42 -11.78 4.58
CA MET A 134 -26.82 -11.44 5.89
C MET A 134 -26.23 -12.65 6.63
N SER A 135 -26.55 -13.88 6.24
CA SER A 135 -26.04 -15.10 6.88
C SER A 135 -25.75 -16.22 5.89
N GLY A 136 -24.64 -16.94 6.11
CA GLY A 136 -24.18 -18.01 5.23
C GLY A 136 -23.39 -17.52 4.00
N PRO A 137 -22.94 -18.46 3.13
CA PRO A 137 -22.08 -18.13 2.01
C PRO A 137 -22.87 -17.48 0.86
N ARG A 138 -22.59 -16.19 0.60
CA ARG A 138 -23.23 -15.34 -0.44
C ARG A 138 -23.03 -15.82 -1.89
N GLY A 139 -22.06 -16.71 -2.14
CA GLY A 139 -21.74 -17.24 -3.48
C GLY A 139 -20.55 -16.53 -4.12
N LYS A 140 -20.45 -16.60 -5.45
CA LYS A 140 -19.47 -15.85 -6.25
C LYS A 140 -19.96 -14.40 -6.47
N PRO A 141 -19.05 -13.43 -6.69
CA PRO A 141 -19.43 -12.09 -7.13
C PRO A 141 -20.03 -12.15 -8.54
N THR A 142 -21.08 -11.36 -8.78
CA THR A 142 -21.79 -11.25 -10.07
C THR A 142 -21.73 -9.84 -10.64
N HIS A 143 -21.90 -8.84 -9.78
CA HIS A 143 -21.85 -7.42 -10.14
C HIS A 143 -21.10 -6.64 -9.05
N THR A 144 -20.59 -5.47 -9.41
CA THR A 144 -20.14 -4.47 -8.44
C THR A 144 -20.72 -3.13 -8.85
N TYR A 145 -21.32 -2.41 -7.91
CA TYR A 145 -21.88 -1.10 -8.19
C TYR A 145 -21.29 -0.03 -7.29
N ALA A 146 -21.35 1.21 -7.77
CA ALA A 146 -21.11 2.42 -7.00
C ALA A 146 -22.33 3.34 -7.13
N VAL A 147 -22.65 4.08 -6.05
CA VAL A 147 -23.70 5.10 -6.03
C VAL A 147 -23.12 6.37 -5.46
N ALA A 148 -23.37 7.49 -6.13
CA ALA A 148 -23.15 8.82 -5.62
C ALA A 148 -24.50 9.57 -5.54
N LYS A 149 -24.63 10.42 -4.52
CA LYS A 149 -25.71 11.40 -4.40
C LYS A 149 -25.08 12.78 -4.29
N THR A 150 -25.45 13.71 -5.16
CA THR A 150 -25.02 15.12 -5.07
C THR A 150 -25.78 15.84 -3.96
N LYS A 151 -25.36 17.06 -3.62
CA LYS A 151 -26.16 17.93 -2.74
C LYS A 151 -27.48 18.37 -3.36
N GLU A 152 -27.54 18.48 -4.68
CA GLU A 152 -28.73 18.81 -5.48
C GLU A 152 -29.67 17.59 -5.71
N ASP A 153 -29.56 16.57 -4.86
CA ASP A 153 -30.31 15.31 -4.87
C ASP A 153 -30.23 14.46 -6.16
N GLY A 154 -29.36 14.83 -7.11
CA GLY A 154 -29.00 14.00 -8.25
C GLY A 154 -28.36 12.68 -7.80
N THR A 155 -28.85 11.55 -8.33
CA THR A 155 -28.33 10.21 -8.05
C THR A 155 -27.64 9.65 -9.29
N TYR A 156 -26.39 9.22 -9.11
CA TYR A 156 -25.56 8.61 -10.15
C TYR A 156 -25.18 7.20 -9.71
N VAL A 157 -25.43 6.22 -10.56
CA VAL A 157 -25.15 4.80 -10.32
C VAL A 157 -24.30 4.25 -11.45
N GLU A 158 -23.24 3.55 -11.11
CA GLU A 158 -22.43 2.80 -12.06
C GLU A 158 -22.50 1.32 -11.67
N VAL A 159 -22.90 0.46 -12.60
CA VAL A 159 -22.99 -1.00 -12.38
C VAL A 159 -22.03 -1.70 -13.33
N LEU A 160 -21.12 -2.49 -12.77
CA LEU A 160 -20.17 -3.32 -13.49
C LEU A 160 -20.55 -4.79 -13.36
N THR A 161 -20.53 -5.52 -14.47
CA THR A 161 -20.57 -6.99 -14.43
C THR A 161 -19.22 -7.55 -13.95
N GLU A 162 -19.21 -8.75 -13.38
CA GLU A 162 -17.96 -9.42 -13.02
C GLU A 162 -17.05 -9.65 -14.26
N GLU A 163 -17.62 -9.78 -15.47
CA GLU A 163 -16.84 -9.85 -16.71
C GLU A 163 -16.04 -8.56 -16.97
N GLN A 164 -16.69 -7.39 -16.86
CA GLN A 164 -16.02 -6.09 -16.99
C GLN A 164 -14.94 -5.88 -15.93
N ILE A 165 -15.16 -6.39 -14.70
CA ILE A 165 -14.16 -6.43 -13.64
C ILE A 165 -12.96 -7.32 -14.03
N GLN A 166 -13.21 -8.51 -14.60
CA GLN A 166 -12.13 -9.39 -15.06
C GLN A 166 -11.34 -8.77 -16.22
N ASP A 167 -11.96 -7.98 -17.10
CA ASP A 167 -11.24 -7.26 -18.17
C ASP A 167 -10.32 -6.17 -17.62
N VAL A 168 -10.79 -5.37 -16.65
CA VAL A 168 -9.91 -4.41 -15.94
C VAL A 168 -8.76 -5.12 -15.23
N LYS A 169 -9.01 -6.31 -14.66
CA LYS A 169 -7.96 -7.13 -14.04
C LYS A 169 -6.93 -7.65 -15.05
N LYS A 170 -7.34 -8.10 -16.25
CA LYS A 170 -6.43 -8.55 -17.33
C LYS A 170 -5.45 -7.45 -17.76
N VAL A 171 -5.92 -6.20 -17.79
CA VAL A 171 -5.11 -5.02 -18.12
C VAL A 171 -4.13 -4.66 -17.01
N SER A 172 -4.46 -4.92 -15.75
CA SER A 172 -3.60 -4.53 -14.63
C SER A 172 -2.27 -5.31 -14.61
N LYS A 173 -1.13 -4.59 -14.56
CA LYS A 173 0.24 -5.15 -14.50
C LYS A 173 0.47 -6.15 -13.35
N ALA A 174 -0.40 -6.17 -12.33
CA ALA A 174 -0.36 -7.05 -11.17
C ALA A 174 -1.25 -8.31 -11.33
N ASN A 175 -0.97 -9.12 -12.37
CA ASN A 175 -1.70 -10.37 -12.66
C ASN A 175 -1.61 -11.41 -11.50
N THR A 176 -0.57 -11.28 -10.66
CA THR A 176 -0.44 -11.96 -9.36
C THR A 176 -0.39 -10.90 -8.25
N GLY A 177 -1.57 -10.39 -7.84
CA GLY A 177 -1.66 -9.21 -6.98
C GLY A 177 -2.96 -9.12 -6.15
N PRO A 178 -3.34 -7.91 -5.69
CA PRO A 178 -4.47 -7.67 -4.77
C PRO A 178 -5.79 -8.36 -5.18
N TRP A 179 -6.03 -8.47 -6.48
CA TRP A 179 -7.13 -9.20 -7.12
C TRP A 179 -7.30 -10.69 -6.77
N THR A 180 -6.31 -11.30 -6.12
CA THR A 180 -6.29 -12.75 -5.81
C THR A 180 -6.23 -13.07 -4.32
N GLY A 181 -6.26 -12.04 -3.47
CA GLY A 181 -6.22 -12.16 -2.01
C GLY A 181 -7.43 -11.50 -1.33
N PRO A 182 -7.33 -11.14 -0.03
CA PRO A 182 -8.45 -10.54 0.71
C PRO A 182 -8.91 -9.19 0.15
N PHE A 183 -8.05 -8.51 -0.62
CA PHE A 183 -8.32 -7.21 -1.23
C PHE A 183 -9.12 -7.27 -2.55
N ALA A 184 -9.51 -8.46 -3.03
CA ALA A 184 -10.20 -8.59 -4.32
C ALA A 184 -11.49 -7.75 -4.39
N ASP A 185 -12.26 -7.69 -3.30
CA ASP A 185 -13.50 -6.91 -3.23
C ASP A 185 -13.27 -5.41 -2.99
N GLU A 186 -12.09 -5.02 -2.51
CA GLU A 186 -11.65 -3.61 -2.52
C GLU A 186 -11.27 -3.17 -3.93
N MET A 187 -10.57 -4.01 -4.69
CA MET A 187 -10.25 -3.74 -6.11
C MET A 187 -11.51 -3.63 -6.98
N ARG A 188 -12.50 -4.50 -6.75
CA ARG A 188 -13.85 -4.37 -7.35
C ARG A 188 -14.46 -3.00 -7.05
N ARG A 189 -14.60 -2.66 -5.77
CA ARG A 189 -15.20 -1.37 -5.34
C ARG A 189 -14.43 -0.16 -5.85
N LYS A 190 -13.09 -0.21 -5.88
CA LYS A 190 -12.23 0.81 -6.49
C LYS A 190 -12.59 1.01 -7.97
N THR A 191 -12.74 -0.09 -8.72
CA THR A 191 -13.07 -0.05 -10.15
C THR A 191 -14.44 0.59 -10.42
N ALA A 192 -15.46 0.25 -9.61
CA ALA A 192 -16.78 0.86 -9.74
C ALA A 192 -16.78 2.36 -9.39
N ILE A 193 -16.10 2.75 -8.29
CA ILE A 193 -15.95 4.17 -7.91
C ILE A 193 -15.20 4.95 -9.00
N ARG A 194 -14.12 4.38 -9.56
CA ARG A 194 -13.30 4.98 -10.61
C ARG A 194 -14.08 5.21 -11.91
N ARG A 195 -14.98 4.30 -12.29
CA ARG A 195 -15.81 4.53 -13.49
C ARG A 195 -16.94 5.53 -13.20
N LEU A 196 -17.60 5.42 -12.04
CA LEU A 196 -18.64 6.36 -11.63
C LEU A 196 -18.11 7.80 -11.59
N SER A 197 -16.91 8.02 -11.05
CA SER A 197 -16.37 9.35 -10.82
C SER A 197 -16.19 10.18 -12.09
N LYS A 198 -15.98 9.53 -13.25
CA LYS A 198 -15.91 10.20 -14.57
C LYS A 198 -17.22 10.88 -14.99
N ARG A 199 -18.32 10.63 -14.27
CA ARG A 199 -19.66 11.20 -14.49
C ARG A 199 -20.08 12.21 -13.42
N LEU A 200 -19.28 12.41 -12.37
CA LEU A 200 -19.66 13.22 -11.21
C LEU A 200 -19.18 14.66 -11.35
N PRO A 201 -19.96 15.66 -10.91
CA PRO A 201 -19.43 17.00 -10.64
C PRO A 201 -18.43 16.87 -9.47
N MET A 202 -17.16 17.14 -9.75
CA MET A 202 -16.08 17.04 -8.77
C MET A 202 -15.17 18.26 -8.87
N SER A 203 -14.58 18.65 -7.76
CA SER A 203 -13.54 19.67 -7.77
C SER A 203 -12.26 19.15 -8.44
N THR A 204 -11.48 20.07 -9.01
CA THR A 204 -10.18 19.81 -9.65
C THR A 204 -9.24 18.99 -8.78
N ASP A 205 -9.28 19.18 -7.46
CA ASP A 205 -8.49 18.43 -6.48
C ASP A 205 -8.81 16.93 -6.43
N VAL A 206 -10.07 16.56 -6.68
CA VAL A 206 -10.50 15.15 -6.72
C VAL A 206 -10.14 14.55 -8.08
N GLU A 207 -10.33 15.33 -9.15
CA GLU A 207 -9.94 14.96 -10.51
C GLU A 207 -8.43 14.67 -10.59
N GLN A 208 -7.58 15.50 -9.97
CA GLN A 208 -6.12 15.28 -9.90
C GLN A 208 -5.74 13.98 -9.17
N VAL A 209 -6.39 13.66 -8.04
CA VAL A 209 -6.16 12.39 -7.32
C VAL A 209 -6.54 11.20 -8.18
N MET A 210 -7.65 11.29 -8.91
CA MET A 210 -8.12 10.23 -9.80
C MET A 210 -7.29 10.13 -11.07
N TYR A 211 -6.78 11.23 -11.62
CA TYR A 211 -5.88 11.22 -12.77
C TYR A 211 -4.55 10.53 -12.45
N ARG A 212 -3.99 10.75 -11.25
CA ARG A 212 -2.77 10.04 -10.82
C ARG A 212 -3.01 8.56 -10.52
N ASP A 213 -4.21 8.20 -10.07
CA ASP A 213 -4.62 6.79 -10.01
C ASP A 213 -4.72 6.21 -11.43
N ASP A 214 -5.32 6.95 -12.37
CA ASP A 214 -5.43 6.59 -13.78
C ASP A 214 -4.04 6.40 -14.42
N GLU A 215 -3.08 7.32 -14.30
CA GLU A 215 -1.70 7.20 -14.84
C GLU A 215 -0.97 5.92 -14.39
N MET A 216 -1.30 5.40 -13.20
CA MET A 216 -0.72 4.16 -12.68
C MET A 216 -1.38 2.88 -13.26
N TYR A 217 -2.60 3.01 -13.79
CA TYR A 217 -3.33 1.96 -14.51
C TYR A 217 -3.38 2.17 -16.03
N ASP A 218 -2.90 3.30 -16.56
CA ASP A 218 -3.06 3.64 -17.96
C ASP A 218 -2.08 2.89 -18.87
N LEU A 219 -2.55 2.64 -20.09
CA LEU A 219 -2.04 1.60 -20.97
C LEU A 219 -0.80 2.00 -21.78
N ASP A 220 -0.49 3.30 -21.83
CA ASP A 220 0.51 3.88 -22.75
C ASP A 220 1.87 4.21 -22.09
N GLN A 221 2.19 3.59 -20.94
CA GLN A 221 3.60 3.43 -20.57
C GLN A 221 4.24 2.36 -21.44
N THR A 222 4.62 2.77 -22.66
CA THR A 222 5.61 2.07 -23.49
C THR A 222 6.82 1.68 -22.63
N GLU A 223 7.35 0.49 -22.90
CA GLU A 223 8.58 0.02 -22.27
C GLU A 223 9.66 1.11 -22.38
N PRO A 224 10.49 1.34 -21.33
CA PRO A 224 11.59 2.30 -21.44
C PRO A 224 12.42 1.92 -22.66
N ALA A 225 12.44 2.84 -23.64
CA ALA A 225 13.04 2.58 -24.93
C ALA A 225 14.47 2.06 -24.71
N LYS A 226 14.76 0.88 -25.28
CA LYS A 226 16.11 0.32 -25.28
C LYS A 226 17.03 1.40 -25.83
N GLU A 227 18.13 1.66 -25.13
CA GLU A 227 19.13 2.63 -25.56
C GLU A 227 19.77 2.17 -26.88
N GLU A 228 19.15 2.57 -27.99
CA GLU A 228 19.79 2.50 -29.30
C GLU A 228 20.75 3.67 -29.42
N THR A 229 22.03 3.32 -29.49
CA THR A 229 23.17 4.24 -29.56
C THR A 229 23.03 5.21 -30.74
N THR A 230 23.20 6.50 -30.47
CA THR A 230 23.31 7.56 -31.48
C THR A 230 24.47 7.31 -32.46
N PRO A 231 24.34 7.83 -33.69
CA PRO A 231 25.39 8.70 -34.22
C PRO A 231 24.96 10.17 -34.25
N ALA A 232 25.92 11.07 -34.08
CA ALA A 232 25.71 12.51 -34.08
C ALA A 232 25.43 13.08 -35.47
N ASP A 233 24.62 14.15 -35.55
CA ASP A 233 25.11 15.46 -36.01
C ASP A 233 24.18 16.61 -35.57
N GLN A 234 24.69 17.84 -35.69
CA GLN A 234 24.04 19.16 -35.60
C GLN A 234 23.88 19.83 -34.22
N GLN A 235 24.64 20.91 -34.06
CA GLN A 235 24.66 21.84 -32.93
C GLN A 235 23.48 22.85 -32.92
N PRO A 236 23.20 23.51 -31.78
CA PRO A 236 21.97 24.28 -31.57
C PRO A 236 22.06 25.77 -31.96
N PRO A 237 20.93 26.42 -32.30
CA PRO A 237 20.81 27.88 -32.25
C PRO A 237 20.44 28.36 -30.84
N ALA A 238 21.04 29.47 -30.40
CA ALA A 238 20.92 29.98 -29.04
C ALA A 238 20.04 31.25 -28.92
N LYS A 239 19.63 31.54 -27.67
CA LYS A 239 19.12 32.81 -27.13
C LYS A 239 17.68 33.23 -27.50
N LYS A 240 16.89 33.49 -26.45
CA LYS A 240 16.70 34.88 -25.95
C LYS A 240 16.37 34.91 -24.45
N LYS A 241 16.99 35.84 -23.73
CA LYS A 241 16.56 36.30 -22.40
C LYS A 241 15.79 37.61 -22.57
N SER A 242 14.75 37.82 -21.76
CA SER A 242 14.24 39.15 -21.36
C SER A 242 13.85 38.99 -19.89
N ARG A 243 14.53 39.61 -18.92
CA ARG A 243 14.65 41.05 -18.63
C ARG A 243 13.29 41.69 -18.36
N LEU A 244 12.91 41.64 -17.09
CA LEU A 244 12.06 42.59 -16.37
C LEU A 244 12.37 42.43 -14.85
N GLU A 245 13.58 42.87 -14.50
CA GLU A 245 13.85 43.57 -13.23
C GLU A 245 12.90 44.81 -13.17
N GLU A 246 12.49 45.42 -12.05
CA GLU A 246 12.76 45.29 -10.61
C GLU A 246 12.09 46.55 -10.01
N ALA A 247 11.08 46.40 -9.17
CA ALA A 247 10.44 47.45 -8.34
C ALA A 247 9.35 46.76 -7.49
N THR A 248 9.20 46.95 -6.18
CA THR A 248 9.92 47.86 -5.27
C THR A 248 9.95 47.23 -3.87
N THR A 249 11.06 47.37 -3.15
CA THR A 249 11.16 47.07 -1.72
C THR A 249 10.43 48.13 -0.91
N THR A 250 9.62 47.72 0.07
CA THR A 250 9.46 48.46 1.33
C THR A 250 9.24 47.48 2.48
N GLU A 251 10.04 47.60 3.53
CA GLU A 251 9.90 46.85 4.78
C GLU A 251 8.80 47.46 5.68
N ALA A 252 8.16 46.63 6.51
CA ALA A 252 7.53 47.07 7.74
C ALA A 252 7.57 45.92 8.77
N THR A 253 8.14 46.18 9.94
CA THR A 253 8.38 45.23 11.02
C THR A 253 7.43 45.52 12.18
N GLU A 254 6.80 44.52 12.80
CA GLU A 254 6.24 44.68 14.15
C GLU A 254 6.05 43.38 14.94
N GLN A 255 5.92 43.52 16.26
CA GLN A 255 5.88 42.49 17.32
C GLN A 255 4.97 43.02 18.46
N VAL A 256 4.50 42.23 19.45
CA VAL A 256 4.76 40.84 19.85
C VAL A 256 3.42 40.16 20.22
N GLU A 257 3.40 38.89 20.64
CA GLU A 257 3.11 38.51 22.05
C GLU A 257 2.89 37.00 22.27
N ASP A 258 3.17 36.58 23.50
CA ASP A 258 3.13 35.20 24.00
C ASP A 258 1.72 34.63 24.23
N ALA A 259 1.60 33.31 24.11
CA ALA A 259 0.58 32.53 24.84
C ALA A 259 1.07 31.10 25.12
N GLN A 260 1.66 30.87 26.31
CA GLN A 260 1.91 29.52 26.82
C GLN A 260 0.60 28.86 27.27
N ILE A 261 0.29 27.65 26.80
CA ILE A 261 -0.65 26.74 27.46
C ILE A 261 -0.09 25.31 27.49
N VAL A 262 0.38 24.92 28.68
CA VAL A 262 0.28 23.61 29.36
C VAL A 262 0.53 22.32 28.56
N GLU A 263 1.55 21.57 28.99
CA GLU A 263 1.75 20.16 28.65
C GLU A 263 0.66 19.26 29.25
N GLU A 264 0.07 18.37 28.45
CA GLU A 264 -0.74 17.25 28.97
C GLU A 264 -0.13 15.92 28.49
N GLN A 265 0.40 15.15 29.44
CA GLN A 265 1.02 13.85 29.16
C GLN A 265 -0.05 12.78 28.97
N VAL A 266 -0.09 12.14 27.80
CA VAL A 266 -0.83 10.90 27.58
C VAL A 266 0.17 9.75 27.48
N VAL A 267 0.07 8.80 28.41
CA VAL A 267 0.82 7.54 28.40
C VAL A 267 0.13 6.58 27.43
N GLU A 268 0.85 6.09 26.42
CA GLU A 268 0.31 5.13 25.45
C GLU A 268 0.97 3.75 25.63
N GLU A 269 0.16 2.74 25.93
CA GLU A 269 0.59 1.36 26.23
C GLU A 269 1.07 0.62 24.96
N GLN A 270 2.09 -0.24 25.10
CA GLN A 270 2.58 -1.11 24.03
C GLN A 270 1.87 -2.48 24.05
N PRO A 271 1.47 -3.05 22.89
CA PRO A 271 1.00 -4.44 22.82
C PRO A 271 2.16 -5.44 22.87
N SER A 272 1.90 -6.62 23.45
CA SER A 272 2.90 -7.64 23.82
C SER A 272 3.52 -8.42 22.64
N ASP A 273 4.85 -8.58 22.68
CA ASP A 273 5.61 -9.56 21.90
C ASP A 273 5.41 -10.98 22.45
N ASP A 274 5.00 -11.93 21.60
CA ASP A 274 4.93 -13.36 21.93
C ASP A 274 5.47 -14.23 20.77
N ASN A 275 6.58 -13.78 20.18
CA ASN A 275 7.29 -14.46 19.10
C ASN A 275 8.14 -15.62 19.66
N MET A 276 7.76 -16.86 19.38
CA MET A 276 8.52 -18.02 19.84
C MET A 276 9.85 -18.19 19.10
N VAL A 277 10.90 -18.51 19.87
CA VAL A 277 12.27 -18.74 19.39
C VAL A 277 12.74 -20.12 19.85
N ILE A 278 13.44 -20.84 18.98
CA ILE A 278 14.10 -22.11 19.30
C ILE A 278 15.52 -22.08 18.73
N CYS A 279 16.49 -22.53 19.51
CA CYS A 279 17.89 -22.65 19.09
C CYS A 279 18.31 -24.12 19.04
N GLY A 280 19.06 -24.51 18.01
CA GLY A 280 19.59 -25.87 17.89
C GLY A 280 20.19 -26.16 16.52
N ILE A 281 20.71 -27.37 16.36
CA ILE A 281 21.21 -27.88 15.07
C ILE A 281 20.05 -28.61 14.39
N ILE A 282 19.91 -28.45 13.06
CA ILE A 282 18.91 -29.21 12.31
C ILE A 282 19.25 -30.72 12.34
N ASP A 283 18.32 -31.53 12.86
CA ASP A 283 18.47 -32.98 13.04
C ASP A 283 17.88 -33.80 11.86
N ASP A 284 16.82 -33.33 11.22
CA ASP A 284 16.25 -33.88 9.98
C ASP A 284 15.72 -32.80 9.03
N ILE A 285 15.70 -33.09 7.72
CA ILE A 285 15.20 -32.20 6.67
C ILE A 285 14.15 -32.91 5.80
N LYS A 286 13.02 -32.22 5.56
CA LYS A 286 11.95 -32.70 4.67
C LYS A 286 11.54 -31.64 3.65
N VAL A 287 11.43 -32.07 2.41
CA VAL A 287 10.82 -31.31 1.30
C VAL A 287 9.54 -32.02 0.89
N LYS A 288 8.44 -31.29 0.80
CA LYS A 288 7.15 -31.80 0.35
C LYS A 288 6.62 -30.95 -0.81
N ASP A 289 6.49 -31.59 -1.96
CA ASP A 289 5.79 -31.04 -3.10
C ASP A 289 4.29 -31.38 -3.05
N GLY A 290 3.48 -30.52 -3.66
CA GLY A 290 2.06 -30.73 -3.85
C GLY A 290 1.48 -29.78 -4.89
N GLU A 291 0.20 -29.97 -5.20
CA GLU A 291 -0.53 -29.09 -6.11
C GLU A 291 -1.88 -28.76 -5.48
N THR A 292 -2.31 -27.50 -5.59
CA THR A 292 -3.59 -27.05 -5.06
C THR A 292 -4.13 -25.95 -5.96
N ASN A 293 -5.36 -26.12 -6.46
CA ASN A 293 -6.00 -25.24 -7.43
C ASN A 293 -5.12 -24.97 -8.68
N GLY A 294 -4.46 -26.01 -9.20
CA GLY A 294 -3.57 -25.93 -10.38
C GLY A 294 -2.22 -25.24 -10.14
N LYS A 295 -1.94 -24.76 -8.92
CA LYS A 295 -0.63 -24.21 -8.55
C LYS A 295 0.19 -25.24 -7.78
N LYS A 296 1.34 -25.59 -8.34
CA LYS A 296 2.36 -26.42 -7.67
C LYS A 296 3.02 -25.62 -6.56
N TRP A 297 3.17 -26.23 -5.39
CA TRP A 297 3.84 -25.66 -4.24
C TRP A 297 4.88 -26.63 -3.69
N ARG A 298 5.94 -26.09 -3.10
CA ARG A 298 7.00 -26.81 -2.40
C ARG A 298 7.08 -26.26 -0.98
N LYS A 299 6.78 -27.08 0.02
CA LYS A 299 7.00 -26.76 1.43
C LYS A 299 8.29 -27.41 1.90
N PHE A 300 9.10 -26.65 2.58
CA PHE A 300 10.34 -27.08 3.21
C PHE A 300 10.12 -27.20 4.73
N GLY A 301 10.90 -28.04 5.38
CA GLY A 301 10.97 -28.05 6.84
C GLY A 301 12.25 -28.69 7.36
N GLY A 302 12.76 -28.13 8.45
CA GLY A 302 13.83 -28.70 9.26
C GLY A 302 13.27 -29.04 10.64
N ALA A 303 13.78 -30.11 11.26
CA ALA A 303 13.49 -30.40 12.65
C ALA A 303 14.60 -29.89 13.57
N ILE A 304 14.22 -29.55 14.80
CA ILE A 304 15.12 -29.35 15.94
C ILE A 304 14.48 -30.08 17.12
N ASN A 305 15.23 -30.94 17.80
CA ASN A 305 14.77 -31.75 18.92
C ASN A 305 13.50 -32.55 18.57
N GLY A 306 13.41 -33.08 17.34
CA GLY A 306 12.26 -33.84 16.84
C GLY A 306 10.97 -33.05 16.54
N LYS A 307 10.93 -31.73 16.77
CA LYS A 307 9.80 -30.85 16.37
C LYS A 307 10.12 -30.21 15.01
N TYR A 308 9.20 -30.30 14.04
CA TYR A 308 9.42 -29.76 12.68
C TYR A 308 8.96 -28.31 12.54
N TYR A 309 9.82 -27.48 11.96
CA TYR A 309 9.59 -26.09 11.65
C TYR A 309 9.55 -25.93 10.12
N GLY A 310 8.48 -25.34 9.59
CA GLY A 310 8.19 -25.33 8.16
C GLY A 310 8.26 -23.94 7.52
N THR A 311 8.73 -23.87 6.27
CA THR A 311 8.72 -22.65 5.47
C THR A 311 8.37 -22.93 4.00
N PHE A 312 7.93 -21.90 3.28
CA PHE A 312 7.82 -21.92 1.82
C PHE A 312 8.97 -21.13 1.15
N SER A 313 9.82 -20.46 1.93
CA SER A 313 10.97 -19.73 1.40
C SER A 313 12.13 -20.68 1.14
N LYS A 314 12.62 -20.71 -0.11
CA LYS A 314 13.83 -21.47 -0.45
C LYS A 314 15.07 -20.91 0.27
N THR A 315 15.18 -19.59 0.45
CA THR A 315 16.38 -19.00 1.09
C THR A 315 16.53 -19.38 2.56
N LEU A 316 15.42 -19.48 3.30
CA LEU A 316 15.42 -19.99 4.68
C LEU A 316 15.69 -21.50 4.72
N PHE A 317 15.22 -22.24 3.70
CA PHE A 317 15.57 -23.65 3.55
C PHE A 317 17.06 -23.87 3.27
N ASP A 318 17.67 -23.07 2.40
CA ASP A 318 19.09 -23.16 2.07
C ASP A 318 19.96 -22.93 3.34
N ILE A 319 19.51 -22.09 4.30
CA ILE A 319 20.16 -21.91 5.63
C ILE A 319 19.96 -23.13 6.54
N MET A 320 18.77 -23.75 6.55
CA MET A 320 18.55 -25.01 7.29
C MET A 320 19.39 -26.15 6.72
N GLN A 321 19.54 -26.21 5.39
CA GLN A 321 20.40 -27.17 4.70
C GLN A 321 21.87 -26.96 5.06
N ASP A 322 22.37 -25.71 5.05
CA ASP A 322 23.73 -25.37 5.53
C ASP A 322 23.93 -25.81 6.99
N SER A 323 22.97 -25.56 7.88
CA SER A 323 23.01 -26.02 9.29
C SER A 323 22.99 -27.55 9.43
N PHE A 324 22.20 -28.24 8.61
CA PHE A 324 22.12 -29.70 8.62
C PHE A 324 23.40 -30.35 8.08
N ASP A 325 24.00 -29.81 7.02
CA ASP A 325 25.20 -30.36 6.39
C ASP A 325 26.46 -30.05 7.20
N ASN A 326 26.61 -28.80 7.68
CA ASN A 326 27.78 -28.33 8.42
C ASN A 326 27.63 -28.36 9.95
N LYS A 327 26.51 -28.90 10.47
CA LYS A 327 26.21 -29.15 11.90
C LYS A 327 26.48 -27.98 12.86
N PHE A 328 26.19 -26.75 12.44
CA PHE A 328 26.23 -25.55 13.29
C PHE A 328 24.82 -25.17 13.80
N PRO A 329 24.72 -24.54 14.99
CA PRO A 329 23.44 -24.13 15.55
C PRO A 329 22.82 -22.92 14.84
N ILE A 330 21.50 -22.93 14.73
CA ILE A 330 20.68 -21.83 14.23
C ILE A 330 19.59 -21.45 15.24
N GLU A 331 19.26 -20.17 15.24
CA GLU A 331 18.10 -19.59 15.92
C GLU A 331 16.96 -19.53 14.90
N ILE A 332 15.87 -20.27 15.14
CA ILE A 332 14.65 -20.22 14.35
C ILE A 332 13.61 -19.42 15.14
N ARG A 333 13.12 -18.33 14.55
CA ARG A 333 11.92 -17.63 15.03
C ARG A 333 10.70 -18.15 14.29
N TYR A 334 9.65 -18.53 15.02
CA TYR A 334 8.46 -19.15 14.44
C TYR A 334 7.16 -18.67 15.10
N GLU A 335 6.07 -18.76 14.33
CA GLU A 335 4.70 -18.65 14.81
C GLU A 335 4.06 -20.05 14.84
N GLU A 336 3.13 -20.29 15.77
CA GLU A 336 2.26 -21.46 15.72
C GLU A 336 0.92 -21.11 15.04
N ALA A 337 0.67 -21.70 13.87
CA ALA A 337 -0.53 -21.49 13.09
C ALA A 337 -1.40 -22.77 13.04
N THR A 338 -2.59 -22.71 13.63
CA THR A 338 -3.56 -23.80 13.57
C THR A 338 -4.37 -23.74 12.27
N ARG A 339 -4.29 -24.78 11.44
CA ARG A 339 -5.11 -24.92 10.21
C ARG A 339 -5.68 -26.33 10.12
N TYR A 340 -6.98 -26.45 9.81
CA TYR A 340 -7.68 -27.74 9.68
C TYR A 340 -7.51 -28.68 10.90
N GLY A 341 -7.53 -28.11 12.11
CA GLY A 341 -7.36 -28.87 13.36
C GLY A 341 -5.93 -29.37 13.63
N LYS A 342 -4.92 -28.89 12.88
CA LYS A 342 -3.51 -29.22 13.09
C LYS A 342 -2.69 -27.95 13.32
N THR A 343 -1.85 -27.96 14.34
CA THR A 343 -0.90 -26.88 14.63
C THR A 343 0.35 -27.05 13.76
N TYR A 344 0.81 -25.97 13.14
CA TYR A 344 2.03 -25.92 12.35
C TYR A 344 2.95 -24.83 12.85
N GLN A 345 4.21 -25.14 13.06
CA GLN A 345 5.25 -24.15 13.34
C GLN A 345 5.73 -23.57 12.00
N ASN A 346 5.37 -22.32 11.71
CA ASN A 346 5.84 -21.63 10.51
C ASN A 346 7.04 -20.75 10.85
N ILE A 347 8.14 -20.94 10.13
CA ILE A 347 9.36 -20.14 10.31
C ILE A 347 9.14 -18.73 9.76
N ILE A 348 9.39 -17.73 10.60
CA ILE A 348 9.39 -16.31 10.27
C ILE A 348 10.79 -15.89 9.81
N ASP A 349 11.82 -16.27 10.57
CA ASP A 349 13.21 -15.89 10.36
C ASP A 349 14.17 -16.98 10.86
N ILE A 350 15.40 -17.03 10.31
CA ILE A 350 16.47 -17.92 10.75
C ILE A 350 17.78 -17.14 10.82
N LYS A 351 18.48 -17.24 11.95
CA LYS A 351 19.83 -16.70 12.12
C LYS A 351 20.84 -17.81 12.41
N LYS A 352 22.04 -17.66 11.88
CA LYS A 352 23.21 -18.46 12.24
C LYS A 352 23.72 -17.98 13.59
N VAL A 353 23.94 -18.90 14.54
CA VAL A 353 24.49 -18.57 15.87
C VAL A 353 25.99 -18.85 15.83
N GLU A 354 26.80 -17.84 16.17
CA GLU A 354 28.27 -17.91 16.08
C GLU A 354 28.94 -18.42 17.38
N SER A 355 28.16 -18.68 18.44
CA SER A 355 28.63 -19.19 19.74
C SER A 355 28.10 -20.60 20.05
N GLY A 356 28.85 -21.34 20.89
CA GLY A 356 28.65 -22.76 21.16
C GLY A 356 27.43 -23.10 22.03
N PRO A 357 27.08 -24.40 22.16
CA PRO A 357 25.78 -24.88 22.65
C PRO A 357 25.50 -24.69 24.16
N ASN A 358 26.29 -23.92 24.89
CA ASN A 358 26.20 -23.80 26.36
C ASN A 358 25.76 -22.42 26.90
N ASP A 359 25.61 -21.39 26.06
CA ASP A 359 25.35 -19.99 26.50
C ASP A 359 23.94 -19.48 26.13
N LEU A 360 22.89 -20.29 26.29
CA LEU A 360 21.50 -19.84 26.20
C LEU A 360 20.63 -20.45 27.32
N PRO A 361 19.70 -19.68 27.92
CA PRO A 361 18.82 -20.18 28.98
C PRO A 361 17.78 -21.18 28.43
N PHE A 362 17.40 -22.14 29.28
CA PHE A 362 16.42 -23.21 29.03
C PHE A 362 14.98 -22.71 28.95
#